data_AF-A0A3R8RYZ5-F1
#
_entry.id   AF-A0A3R8RYZ5-F1
#
_cell.length_a   1.000
_cell.length_b   1.000
_cell.length_c   1.000
_cell.angle_alpha   90.00
_cell.angle_beta   90.00
_cell.angle_gamma   90.00
#
_symmetry.space_group_name_H-M   'P 1'
#
loop_
_entity.id
_entity.type
_entity.pdbx_description
1 polymer ?
#
loop_
_entity_poly.entity_id
_entity_poly.type
_entity_poly.pdbx_seq_one_letter_code
_entity_poly.pdbx_strand_id
1 'polypeptide(L)'
;MAEQYKVDLSEIEGTITKLNGVIRDMTTSKSSCMGNTYLPQGALGTGFGEAKALYDAHEAMKERLYEIVAHLEDVLDDFGKKTKRTHDAFSDAEAENYAAFNRK
;
A
#
# COMPACT_ATOMS: atom_id res chain seq x y z
N MET A 1 11.89 -21.47 28.00
CA MET A 1 11.70 -20.01 27.86
C MET A 1 12.06 -19.49 26.45
N ALA A 2 12.77 -20.23 25.59
CA ALA A 2 13.13 -19.77 24.24
C ALA A 2 12.04 -20.02 23.15
N GLU A 3 11.06 -20.89 23.40
CA GLU A 3 10.04 -21.25 22.39
C GLU A 3 8.96 -20.19 22.16
N GLN A 4 8.76 -19.25 23.09
CA GLN A 4 7.67 -18.26 23.03
C GLN A 4 8.09 -16.92 22.42
N TYR A 5 9.41 -16.65 22.35
CA TYR A 5 9.99 -15.46 21.71
C TYR A 5 10.23 -15.63 20.22
N LYS A 6 10.08 -16.86 19.72
CA LYS A 6 10.01 -17.17 18.31
C LYS A 6 8.65 -16.79 17.73
N VAL A 7 8.19 -15.55 17.97
CA VAL A 7 7.31 -14.91 16.99
C VAL A 7 8.22 -14.76 15.78
N ASP A 8 8.16 -15.75 14.89
CA ASP A 8 9.11 -15.97 13.80
C ASP A 8 9.37 -14.64 13.09
N LEU A 9 10.53 -14.04 13.35
CA LEU A 9 10.98 -12.83 12.65
C LEU A 9 10.87 -13.01 11.13
N SER A 10 11.05 -14.25 10.66
CA SER A 10 10.81 -14.67 9.29
C SER A 10 9.37 -14.52 8.81
N GLU A 11 8.36 -14.72 9.66
CA GLU A 11 6.94 -14.49 9.32
C GLU A 11 6.64 -12.99 9.24
N ILE A 12 7.28 -12.18 10.09
CA ILE A 12 7.20 -10.71 10.02
C ILE A 12 7.86 -10.21 8.73
N GLU A 13 9.07 -10.67 8.40
CA GLU A 13 9.75 -10.36 7.14
C GLU A 13 8.94 -10.83 5.91
N GLY A 14 8.34 -12.03 5.99
CA GLY A 14 7.45 -12.55 4.97
C GLY A 14 6.21 -11.68 4.78
N THR A 15 5.66 -11.15 5.87
CA THR A 15 4.52 -10.22 5.84
C THR A 15 4.91 -8.88 5.22
N ILE A 16 6.05 -8.31 5.60
CA ILE A 16 6.61 -7.09 4.99
C ILE A 16 6.80 -7.28 3.48
N THR A 17 7.35 -8.42 3.07
CA THR A 17 7.58 -8.74 1.65
C THR A 17 6.28 -8.78 0.86
N LYS A 18 5.24 -9.45 1.39
CA LYS A 18 3.91 -9.50 0.76
C LYS A 18 3.28 -8.11 0.67
N LEU A 19 3.35 -7.31 1.73
CA LEU A 19 2.83 -5.93 1.74
C LEU A 19 3.53 -5.05 0.69
N ASN A 20 4.85 -5.13 0.59
CA ASN A 20 5.61 -4.40 -0.43
C ASN A 20 5.23 -4.84 -1.86
N GLY A 21 4.87 -6.12 -2.04
CA GLY A 21 4.28 -6.62 -3.28
C GLY A 21 2.95 -5.95 -3.61
N VAL A 22 2.02 -5.94 -2.64
CA VAL A 22 0.71 -5.30 -2.80
C VAL A 22 0.85 -3.80 -3.09
N ILE A 23 1.73 -3.07 -2.38
CA ILE A 23 2.00 -1.64 -2.64
C ILE A 23 2.46 -1.41 -4.09
N ARG A 24 3.32 -2.29 -4.62
CA ARG A 24 3.82 -2.20 -6.00
C ARG A 24 2.70 -2.43 -7.03
N ASP A 25 1.86 -3.44 -6.81
CA ASP A 25 0.72 -3.74 -7.68
C ASP A 25 -0.32 -2.61 -7.64
N MET A 26 -0.47 -1.98 -6.47
CA MET A 26 -1.29 -0.79 -6.27
C MET A 26 -0.76 0.43 -7.01
N THR A 27 0.55 0.67 -6.99
CA THR A 27 1.18 1.75 -7.77
C THR A 27 0.93 1.55 -9.28
N THR A 28 0.97 0.29 -9.74
CA THR A 28 0.63 -0.08 -11.12
C THR A 28 -0.84 0.17 -11.43
N SER A 29 -1.74 -0.16 -10.50
CA SER A 29 -3.18 0.06 -10.63
C SER A 29 -3.54 1.55 -10.64
N LYS A 30 -2.86 2.36 -9.82
CA LYS A 30 -2.94 3.82 -9.82
C LYS A 30 -2.56 4.39 -11.17
N SER A 31 -1.38 4.00 -11.67
CA SER A 31 -0.88 4.42 -12.98
C SER A 31 -1.82 4.01 -14.11
N SER A 32 -2.40 2.81 -14.03
CA SER A 32 -3.36 2.30 -15.01
C SER A 32 -4.69 3.07 -14.97
N CYS A 33 -5.22 3.39 -13.78
CA CYS A 33 -6.37 4.31 -13.67
C CYS A 33 -6.00 5.65 -14.32
N MET A 34 -4.84 6.22 -13.99
CA MET A 34 -4.45 7.52 -14.52
C MET A 34 -4.29 7.57 -16.04
N GLY A 35 -3.61 6.57 -16.60
CA GLY A 35 -3.29 6.53 -18.02
C GLY A 35 -4.44 6.03 -18.89
N ASN A 36 -5.17 5.01 -18.42
CA ASN A 36 -6.13 4.30 -19.26
C ASN A 36 -7.56 4.82 -19.13
N THR A 37 -7.90 5.54 -18.05
CA THR A 37 -9.22 6.18 -17.90
C THR A 37 -9.18 7.66 -18.29
N TYR A 38 -8.20 8.10 -19.08
CA TYR A 38 -8.23 9.43 -19.64
C TYR A 38 -9.19 9.48 -20.84
N LEU A 39 -10.14 10.42 -20.80
CA LEU A 39 -11.07 10.66 -21.89
C LEU A 39 -10.95 12.12 -22.34
N PRO A 40 -10.35 12.42 -23.51
CA PRO A 40 -10.22 13.79 -23.98
C PRO A 40 -11.57 14.37 -24.38
N GLN A 41 -11.74 15.68 -24.23
CA GLN A 41 -12.97 16.38 -24.58
C GLN A 41 -13.30 16.24 -26.07
N GLY A 42 -14.53 15.84 -26.41
CA GLY A 42 -14.97 15.53 -27.77
C GLY A 42 -14.71 14.10 -28.26
N ALA A 43 -13.99 13.25 -27.50
CA ALA A 43 -13.80 11.82 -27.82
C ALA A 43 -15.11 11.02 -27.93
N LEU A 44 -16.15 11.42 -27.19
CA LEU A 44 -17.48 10.81 -27.25
C LEU A 44 -18.41 11.52 -28.26
N GLY A 45 -17.87 12.44 -29.07
CA GLY A 45 -18.62 13.28 -29.99
C GLY A 45 -18.87 14.70 -29.43
N THR A 46 -19.29 15.60 -30.31
CA THR A 46 -19.59 17.00 -30.00
C THR A 46 -21.01 17.34 -30.44
N GLY A 47 -21.65 18.31 -29.78
CA GLY A 47 -22.96 18.84 -30.23
C GLY A 47 -24.21 18.16 -29.66
N PHE A 48 -24.09 17.29 -28.64
CA PHE A 48 -25.22 16.81 -27.85
C PHE A 48 -25.23 17.44 -26.46
N GLY A 49 -26.43 17.74 -25.93
CA GLY A 49 -26.60 18.55 -24.72
C GLY A 49 -26.01 17.91 -23.46
N GLU A 50 -25.94 16.58 -23.45
CA GLU A 50 -25.48 15.76 -22.35
C GLU A 50 -23.96 15.55 -22.36
N ALA A 51 -23.25 16.00 -23.40
CA ALA A 51 -21.81 15.76 -23.54
C ALA A 51 -21.04 16.27 -22.32
N LYS A 52 -21.34 17.49 -21.88
CA LYS A 52 -20.73 18.07 -20.68
C LYS A 52 -21.03 17.26 -19.42
N ALA A 53 -22.28 16.88 -19.22
CA ALA A 53 -22.69 16.09 -18.05
C ALA A 53 -21.99 14.72 -18.03
N LEU A 54 -21.80 14.09 -19.18
CA LEU A 54 -21.09 12.83 -19.31
C LEU A 54 -19.59 12.97 -19.02
N TYR A 55 -18.95 14.03 -19.52
CA TYR A 55 -17.55 14.36 -19.19
C TYR A 55 -17.36 14.60 -17.69
N ASP A 56 -18.23 15.43 -17.10
CA ASP A 56 -18.17 15.76 -15.68
C ASP A 56 -18.37 14.51 -14.82
N ALA A 57 -19.32 13.64 -15.18
CA ALA A 57 -19.54 12.36 -14.49
C ALA A 57 -18.34 11.40 -14.62
N HIS A 58 -17.71 11.35 -15.79
CA HIS A 58 -16.54 10.52 -16.03
C HIS A 58 -15.33 11.00 -15.21
N GLU A 59 -15.05 12.31 -15.18
CA GLU A 59 -13.98 12.86 -14.35
C GLU A 59 -14.25 12.65 -12.86
N ALA A 60 -15.49 12.81 -12.39
CA ALA A 60 -15.85 12.51 -11.00
C ALA A 60 -15.61 11.02 -10.64
N MET A 61 -15.92 10.09 -11.55
CA MET A 61 -15.67 8.66 -11.32
C MET A 61 -14.17 8.36 -11.25
N LYS A 62 -13.38 8.97 -12.14
CA LYS A 62 -11.93 8.85 -12.16
C LYS A 62 -11.28 9.41 -10.89
N GLU A 63 -11.73 10.57 -10.43
CA GLU A 63 -11.28 11.15 -9.16
C GLU A 63 -11.60 10.21 -7.99
N ARG A 64 -12.80 9.64 -7.94
CA ARG A 64 -13.17 8.68 -6.90
C ARG A 64 -12.31 7.41 -6.91
N LEU A 65 -11.95 6.91 -8.08
CA LEU A 65 -11.01 5.78 -8.19
C LEU A 65 -9.63 6.14 -7.62
N TYR A 66 -9.17 7.37 -7.83
CA TYR A 66 -7.91 7.83 -7.24
C TYR A 66 -7.94 7.91 -5.74
N GLU A 67 -9.01 8.45 -5.14
CA GLU A 67 -9.16 8.53 -3.69
C GLU A 67 -9.10 7.14 -3.05
N ILE A 68 -9.76 6.14 -3.65
CA ILE A 68 -9.76 4.77 -3.15
C ILE A 68 -8.36 4.18 -3.20
N VAL A 69 -7.65 4.33 -4.33
CA VAL A 69 -6.30 3.80 -4.49
C VAL A 69 -5.32 4.51 -3.55
N ALA A 70 -5.41 5.84 -3.39
CA ALA A 70 -4.57 6.58 -2.46
C ALA A 70 -4.79 6.13 -1.01
N HIS A 71 -6.04 5.95 -0.60
CA HIS A 71 -6.35 5.50 0.76
C HIS A 71 -5.77 4.10 1.06
N LEU A 72 -5.85 3.20 0.09
CA LEU A 72 -5.28 1.86 0.21
C LEU A 72 -3.74 1.91 0.26
N GLU A 73 -3.08 2.81 -0.48
CA GLU A 73 -1.63 3.03 -0.39
C GLU A 73 -1.24 3.50 1.03
N ASP A 74 -1.98 4.46 1.60
CA ASP A 74 -1.74 4.98 2.95
C ASP A 74 -1.89 3.89 4.03
N VAL A 75 -2.93 3.06 3.93
CA VAL A 75 -3.16 1.95 4.87
C VAL A 75 -2.01 0.94 4.81
N LEU A 76 -1.54 0.61 3.60
CA LEU A 76 -0.44 -0.33 3.43
C LEU A 76 0.90 0.24 3.91
N ASP A 77 1.16 1.52 3.68
CA ASP A 77 2.37 2.20 4.17
C ASP A 77 2.38 2.29 5.71
N ASP A 78 1.26 2.64 6.34
CA ASP A 78 1.14 2.66 7.81
C ASP A 78 1.34 1.25 8.40
N PHE A 79 0.74 0.23 7.78
CA PHE A 79 0.92 -1.15 8.21
C PHE A 79 2.37 -1.63 8.02
N GLY A 80 3.03 -1.26 6.91
CA GLY A 80 4.44 -1.53 6.66
C GLY A 80 5.36 -0.87 7.70
N LYS A 81 5.15 0.41 8.02
CA LYS A 81 5.89 1.14 9.05
C LYS A 81 5.72 0.53 10.43
N LYS A 82 4.49 0.16 10.80
CA LYS A 82 4.20 -0.51 12.09
C LYS A 82 4.86 -1.88 12.17
N THR A 83 4.79 -2.66 11.09
CA THR A 83 5.41 -3.99 11.03
C THR A 83 6.93 -3.90 11.16
N LYS A 84 7.57 -2.94 10.47
CA LYS A 84 9.01 -2.68 10.61
C LYS A 84 9.40 -2.27 12.03
N ARG A 85 8.66 -1.37 12.66
CA ARG A 85 8.91 -0.97 14.06
C ARG A 85 8.83 -2.17 15.01
N THR A 86 7.85 -3.04 14.81
CA THR A 86 7.71 -4.27 15.59
C THR A 86 8.90 -5.20 15.37
N HIS A 87 9.32 -5.41 14.12
CA HIS A 87 10.51 -6.19 13.79
C HIS A 87 11.77 -5.65 14.49
N ASP A 88 12.04 -4.35 14.36
CA ASP A 88 13.22 -3.70 14.93
C ASP A 88 13.24 -3.85 16.46
N ALA A 89 12.08 -3.66 17.13
CA ALA A 89 11.96 -3.84 18.57
C ALA A 89 12.21 -5.30 19.02
N PHE A 90 11.79 -6.28 18.23
CA PHE A 90 12.09 -7.69 18.52
C PHE A 90 13.56 -8.02 18.30
N SER A 91 14.18 -7.51 17.24
CA SER A 91 15.60 -7.72 16.94
C SER A 91 16.50 -7.13 18.04
N ASP A 92 16.19 -5.93 18.51
CA ASP A 92 16.91 -5.28 19.61
C ASP A 92 16.80 -6.10 20.91
N ALA A 93 15.61 -6.60 21.23
CA ALA A 93 15.38 -7.45 22.40
C ALA A 93 16.13 -8.79 22.34
N GLU A 94 16.24 -9.41 21.16
CA GLU A 94 17.06 -10.61 20.96
C GLU A 94 18.56 -10.30 21.15
N ALA A 95 19.04 -9.20 20.58
CA ALA A 95 20.43 -8.78 20.70
C ALA A 95 20.82 -8.50 22.16
N GLU A 96 19.96 -7.81 22.91
CA GLU A 96 20.14 -7.56 24.35
C GLU A 96 20.17 -8.85 25.16
N ASN A 97 19.25 -9.79 24.89
CA ASN A 97 19.21 -11.09 25.57
C ASN A 97 20.46 -11.93 25.27
N TYR A 98 20.91 -11.98 24.01
CA TYR A 98 22.15 -12.65 23.63
C TYR A 98 23.38 -12.04 24.33
N ALA A 99 23.45 -10.71 24.38
CA ALA A 99 24.53 -10.00 25.06
C ALA A 99 24.53 -10.24 26.58
N ALA A 100 23.35 -10.32 27.20
CA ALA A 100 23.20 -10.63 28.62
C ALA A 100 23.57 -12.09 28.94
N PHE A 101 23.26 -13.02 28.04
CA PHE A 101 23.58 -14.44 28.20
C PHE A 101 25.08 -14.71 28.06
N ASN A 102 25.77 -14.07 27.11
CA ASN A 102 27.22 -14.22 26.90
C ASN A 102 28.10 -13.48 27.93
N ARG A 103 27.50 -12.70 28.85
CA ARG A 103 28.22 -12.02 29.96
C ARG A 103 28.24 -12.81 31.28
N LYS A 104 27.63 -14.00 31.33
CA LYS A 104 27.73 -14.95 32.44
C LYS A 104 28.66 -16.11 32.08
#